data_AF-A0A558QS64-F1
#
_entry.id   AF-A0A558QS64-F1
#
_cell.length_a   1.000
_cell.length_b   1.000
_cell.length_c   1.000
_cell.angle_alpha   90.00
_cell.angle_beta   90.00
_cell.angle_gamma   90.00
#
_symmetry.space_group_name_H-M   'P 1'
#
loop_
_entity.id
_entity.type
_entity.pdbx_description
1 polymer ?
#
loop_
_entity_poly.entity_id
_entity_poly.type
_entity_poly.pdbx_seq_one_letter_code
_entity_poly.pdbx_strand_id
1 'polypeptide(L)'
;MPIAEKEVKRLWGMAGGYCSNPECRDRVAIVGDKGQSYLIGEMAHIIARQARGPRGDGVGGDNTYANLVLLCPTCHRKVDKAPA
;
A
#
# COMPACT_ATOMS: atom_id res chain seq x y z
N MET A 1 -7.20 -13.64 -7.30
CA MET A 1 -6.75 -14.04 -5.95
C MET A 1 -6.59 -12.84 -5.03
N PRO A 2 -6.94 -12.96 -3.75
CA PRO A 2 -6.57 -12.01 -2.71
C PRO A 2 -5.05 -12.05 -2.45
N ILE A 3 -4.53 -11.05 -1.74
CA ILE A 3 -3.14 -11.07 -1.25
C ILE A 3 -3.06 -12.11 -0.12
N ALA A 4 -2.05 -12.97 -0.13
CA ALA A 4 -1.88 -13.99 0.91
C ALA A 4 -1.55 -13.34 2.26
N GLU A 5 -2.04 -13.92 3.36
CA GLU A 5 -1.86 -13.36 4.71
C GLU A 5 -0.38 -13.16 5.09
N LYS A 6 0.51 -14.07 4.66
CA LYS A 6 1.96 -13.92 4.86
C LYS A 6 2.53 -12.64 4.23
N GLU A 7 2.02 -12.26 3.05
CA GLU A 7 2.46 -11.06 2.33
C GLU A 7 1.89 -9.81 3.00
N VAL A 8 0.64 -9.86 3.47
CA VAL A 8 0.03 -8.79 4.28
C VAL A 8 0.84 -8.54 5.55
N LYS A 9 1.17 -9.59 6.32
CA LYS A 9 1.98 -9.47 7.54
C LYS A 9 3.36 -8.89 7.26
N ARG A 10 4.01 -9.36 6.18
CA ARG A 10 5.32 -8.84 5.77
C ARG A 10 5.23 -7.36 5.37
N LEU A 11 4.22 -6.98 4.59
CA LEU A 11 4.01 -5.60 4.17
C LEU A 11 3.84 -4.65 5.36
N TRP A 12 2.89 -4.96 6.25
CA TRP A 12 2.61 -4.12 7.42
C TRP A 12 3.76 -4.12 8.43
N GLY A 13 4.41 -5.27 8.64
CA GLY A 13 5.54 -5.42 9.55
C GLY A 13 6.77 -4.62 9.09
N MET A 14 7.10 -4.66 7.80
CA MET A 14 8.23 -3.92 7.24
C MET A 14 7.96 -2.41 7.15
N ALA A 15 6.72 -2.01 6.88
CA ALA A 15 6.32 -0.60 6.85
C ALA A 15 6.19 0.03 8.25
N GLY A 16 6.15 -0.78 9.32
CA GLY A 16 6.03 -0.31 10.70
C GLY A 16 4.73 0.43 11.01
N GLY A 17 3.68 0.25 10.19
CA GLY A 17 2.43 1.01 10.31
C GLY A 17 2.53 2.46 9.85
N TYR A 18 3.50 2.81 9.01
CA TYR A 18 3.66 4.13 8.40
C TYR A 18 3.50 4.09 6.88
N CYS A 19 3.06 5.21 6.30
CA CYS A 19 3.07 5.42 4.86
C CYS A 19 4.51 5.29 4.35
N SER A 20 4.73 4.41 3.37
CA SER A 20 6.04 4.15 2.80
C SER A 20 6.52 5.23 1.82
N ASN A 21 5.69 6.24 1.51
CA ASN A 21 6.16 7.41 0.77
C ASN A 21 7.18 8.20 1.64
N PRO A 22 8.44 8.33 1.20
CA PRO A 22 9.50 8.96 1.98
C PRO A 22 9.23 10.42 2.36
N GLU A 23 8.39 11.13 1.60
CA GLU A 23 8.02 12.53 1.86
C GLU A 23 6.81 12.68 2.81
N CYS A 24 6.05 11.60 3.06
CA CYS A 24 4.86 11.62 3.90
C CYS A 24 5.14 11.02 5.28
N ARG A 25 5.47 9.71 5.32
CA ARG A 25 5.73 8.98 6.58
C ARG A 25 4.67 9.14 7.67
N ASP A 26 3.41 9.42 7.32
CA ASP A 26 2.31 9.49 8.28
C ASP A 26 2.01 8.10 8.87
N ARG A 27 1.52 8.07 10.13
CA ARG A 27 0.99 6.84 10.72
C ARG A 27 -0.28 6.41 9.98
N VAL A 28 -0.34 5.13 9.64
CA VAL A 28 -1.48 4.52 8.96
C VAL A 28 -2.09 3.34 9.73
N ALA A 29 -1.37 2.82 10.73
CA ALA A 29 -1.94 2.06 11.83
C ALA A 29 -2.06 2.99 13.04
N ILE A 30 -3.28 3.36 13.40
CA ILE A 30 -3.55 4.41 14.39
C ILE A 30 -4.16 3.79 15.64
N VAL A 31 -3.70 4.26 16.80
CA VAL A 31 -4.38 4.08 18.08
C VAL A 31 -5.00 5.44 18.43
N GLY A 32 -6.33 5.50 18.41
CA GLY A 32 -7.06 6.72 18.76
C GLY A 32 -7.04 6.99 20.26
N ASP A 33 -7.48 8.19 20.64
CA ASP A 33 -7.35 8.71 22.01
C ASP A 33 -8.08 7.87 23.07
N LYS A 34 -9.08 7.07 22.67
CA LYS A 34 -9.81 6.16 23.57
C LYS A 34 -9.26 4.73 23.50
N GLY A 35 -8.06 4.53 22.95
CA GLY A 35 -7.40 3.23 22.82
C GLY A 35 -7.90 2.37 21.66
N GLN A 36 -8.83 2.87 20.83
CA GLN A 36 -9.33 2.15 19.67
C GLN A 36 -8.26 2.10 18.57
N SER A 37 -7.96 0.89 18.09
CA SER A 37 -7.03 0.72 16.97
C SER A 37 -7.79 0.65 15.66
N TYR A 38 -7.35 1.42 14.66
CA TYR A 38 -7.92 1.39 13.32
C TYR A 38 -6.82 1.58 12.26
N LEU A 39 -7.06 0.99 11.09
CA LEU A 39 -6.14 1.03 9.97
C LEU A 39 -6.71 1.98 8.91
N ILE A 40 -5.92 2.95 8.50
CA ILE A 40 -6.21 3.80 7.33
C ILE A 40 -5.29 3.51 6.15
N GLY A 41 -4.27 2.67 6.36
CA GLY A 41 -3.30 2.31 5.32
C GLY A 41 -3.91 1.43 4.25
N GLU A 42 -3.54 1.70 3.00
CA GLU A 42 -3.98 0.97 1.82
C GLU A 42 -2.80 0.16 1.26
N MET A 43 -3.06 -1.12 0.97
CA MET A 43 -2.09 -2.01 0.33
C MET A 43 -2.18 -1.82 -1.18
N ALA A 44 -1.20 -1.13 -1.76
CA ALA A 44 -1.17 -0.77 -3.16
C ALA A 44 -0.15 -1.62 -3.93
N HIS A 45 -0.43 -1.92 -5.20
CA HIS A 45 0.51 -2.61 -6.08
C HIS A 45 1.48 -1.64 -6.71
N ILE A 46 2.80 -1.84 -6.64
CA ILE A 46 3.79 -0.99 -7.32
C ILE A 46 3.56 -1.01 -8.83
N ILE A 47 3.51 -2.22 -9.41
CA ILE A 47 3.06 -2.49 -10.77
C ILE A 47 1.59 -2.90 -10.70
N ALA A 48 0.73 -2.19 -11.43
CA ALA A 48 -0.70 -2.44 -11.37
C ALA A 48 -1.02 -3.90 -11.72
N ARG A 49 -1.96 -4.49 -10.99
CA ARG A 49 -2.34 -5.90 -11.17
C ARG A 49 -2.87 -6.23 -12.57
N GLN A 50 -3.49 -5.26 -13.24
CA GLN A 50 -3.93 -5.39 -14.62
C GLN A 50 -2.91 -4.71 -15.53
N ALA A 51 -2.65 -5.31 -16.70
CA ALA A 51 -1.75 -4.77 -17.72
C ALA A 51 -2.02 -3.30 -18.08
N ARG A 52 -3.28 -2.86 -18.04
CA ARG A 52 -3.72 -1.48 -18.33
C ARG A 52 -4.16 -0.70 -17.08
N GLY A 53 -3.76 -1.14 -15.89
CA GLY A 53 -4.02 -0.38 -14.67
C GLY A 53 -3.22 0.92 -14.63
N PRO A 54 -3.49 1.82 -13.67
CA PRO A 54 -2.83 3.13 -13.60
C PRO A 54 -1.31 3.08 -13.62
N ARG A 55 -0.73 2.02 -13.06
CA ARG A 55 0.72 1.73 -13.03
C ARG A 55 1.07 0.44 -13.77
N GLY A 56 0.32 0.13 -14.83
CA GLY A 56 0.51 -1.10 -15.59
C GLY A 56 1.78 -1.04 -16.44
N ASP A 57 2.48 -2.17 -16.52
CA ASP A 57 3.66 -2.38 -17.37
C ASP A 57 3.33 -3.19 -18.64
N GLY A 58 2.04 -3.42 -18.91
CA GLY A 58 1.58 -4.26 -20.01
C GLY A 58 1.49 -5.76 -19.70
N VAL A 59 2.00 -6.22 -18.56
CA VAL A 59 1.92 -7.64 -18.12
C VAL A 59 0.97 -7.78 -16.93
N GLY A 60 1.09 -6.89 -15.95
CA GLY A 60 0.32 -6.93 -14.71
C GLY A 60 1.12 -7.52 -13.56
N GLY A 61 1.09 -6.84 -12.42
CA GLY A 61 1.86 -7.20 -11.23
C GLY A 61 1.23 -8.29 -10.35
N ASP A 62 2.08 -9.01 -9.62
CA ASP A 62 1.66 -10.06 -8.70
C ASP A 62 1.24 -9.51 -7.31
N ASN A 63 0.77 -10.41 -6.44
CA ASN A 63 0.36 -10.10 -5.06
C ASN A 63 1.47 -10.45 -4.04
N THR A 64 2.75 -10.23 -4.37
CA THR A 64 3.87 -10.46 -3.45
C THR A 64 4.34 -9.16 -2.81
N TYR A 65 4.99 -9.24 -1.65
CA TYR A 65 5.61 -8.10 -0.97
C TYR A 65 6.55 -7.32 -1.89
N ALA A 66 7.24 -7.98 -2.83
CA ALA A 66 8.13 -7.31 -3.77
C ALA A 66 7.39 -6.33 -4.69
N ASN A 67 6.09 -6.53 -4.90
CA ASN A 67 5.23 -5.68 -5.72
C ASN A 67 4.17 -4.93 -4.90
N LEU A 68 4.26 -4.93 -3.56
CA LEU A 68 3.31 -4.23 -2.70
C LEU A 68 3.96 -3.10 -1.93
N VAL A 69 3.21 -2.03 -1.71
CA VAL A 69 3.62 -0.87 -0.91
C VAL A 69 2.47 -0.41 -0.03
N LEU A 70 2.77 0.01 1.20
CA LEU A 70 1.77 0.53 2.13
C LEU A 70 1.73 2.05 2.05
N LEU A 71 0.57 2.62 1.71
CA LEU A 71 0.41 4.07 1.55
C LEU A 71 -0.78 4.59 2.37
N CYS A 72 -0.72 5.85 2.77
CA CYS A 72 -1.93 6.54 3.22
C CYS A 72 -2.87 6.79 2.02
N PRO A 73 -4.18 6.98 2.23
CA PRO A 73 -5.14 7.15 1.14
C PRO A 73 -4.81 8.32 0.21
N THR A 74 -4.25 9.40 0.76
CA THR A 74 -3.81 10.57 0.01
C THR A 74 -2.65 10.24 -0.94
N CYS A 75 -1.60 9.59 -0.44
CA CYS A 75 -0.44 9.23 -1.27
C CYS A 75 -0.80 8.18 -2.32
N HIS A 76 -1.60 7.17 -1.95
CA HIS A 76 -2.07 6.17 -2.89
C HIS A 76 -2.84 6.82 -4.05
N ARG A 77 -3.78 7.72 -3.73
CA ARG A 77 -4.56 8.41 -4.76
C ARG A 77 -3.72 9.33 -5.65
N LYS A 78 -2.71 10.02 -5.12
CA LYS A 78 -1.79 10.84 -5.92
C LYS A 78 -1.07 9.98 -6.97
N VAL A 79 -0.49 8.87 -6.53
CA VAL A 79 0.27 7.95 -7.39
C VAL A 79 -0.62 7.29 -8.45
N ASP A 80 -1.85 6.92 -8.11
CA ASP A 80 -2.79 6.34 -9.08
C ASP A 80 -3.31 7.37 -10.11
N LYS A 81 -3.32 8.67 -9.79
CA LYS A 81 -3.82 9.74 -10.68
C LYS A 81 -2.74 10.35 -11.56
N ALA A 82 -1.49 10.34 -11.10
CA ALA A 82 -0.33 10.82 -11.84
C ALA A 82 0.77 9.74 -11.75
N PRO A 83 0.57 8.58 -12.40
CA PRO A 83 1.64 7.61 -12.55
C PRO A 83 2.80 8.24 -13.32
N ALA A 84 4.02 7.97 -12.88
CA ALA A 84 5.23 8.43 -13.57
C ALA A 84 5.43 7.73 -14.93
#